data_AF-A0A972QQI3-F1
#
_entry.id   AF-A0A972QQI3-F1
#
_cell.length_a   1.000
_cell.length_b   1.000
_cell.length_c   1.000
_cell.angle_alpha   90.00
_cell.angle_beta   90.00
_cell.angle_gamma   90.00
#
_symmetry.space_group_name_H-M   'P 1'
#
loop_
_entity.id
_entity.type
_entity.pdbx_description
1 polymer ?
#
loop_
_entity_poly.entity_id
_entity_poly.type
_entity_poly.pdbx_seq_one_letter_code
_entity_poly.pdbx_strand_id
1 'polypeptide(L)'
;TIVSLREKAESIIQAELKKSTSTLKNLTPSQKQSIQNLTLSISDKILNDPILFLKKKADRPSLNTYLDVTRKLFNLDHNNGNMDNEDRLK
;
A
#
# COMPACT_ATOMS: atom_id res chain seq x y z
N THR A 1 6.28 -10.58 0.15
CA THR A 1 5.48 -9.98 1.25
C THR A 1 5.87 -8.56 1.55
N ILE A 2 7.09 -8.25 2.01
CA ILE A 2 7.48 -6.84 2.31
C ILE A 2 7.37 -5.95 1.06
N VAL A 3 7.86 -6.43 -0.09
CA VAL A 3 7.71 -5.72 -1.38
C VAL A 3 6.23 -5.51 -1.71
N SER A 4 5.43 -6.57 -1.66
CA SER A 4 3.99 -6.54 -1.93
C SER A 4 3.20 -5.59 -1.00
N LEU A 5 3.62 -5.43 0.26
CA LEU A 5 3.05 -4.45 1.18
C LEU A 5 3.27 -3.02 0.70
N ARG A 6 4.49 -2.70 0.27
CA ARG A 6 4.86 -1.37 -0.26
C ARG A 6 4.12 -1.08 -1.55
N GLU A 7 4.12 -2.04 -2.48
CA GLU A 7 3.41 -1.92 -3.75
C GLU A 7 1.91 -1.68 -3.55
N LYS A 8 1.29 -2.38 -2.59
CA LYS A 8 -0.13 -2.15 -2.25
C LYS A 8 -0.39 -0.75 -1.69
N ALA A 9 0.49 -0.26 -0.81
CA ALA A 9 0.37 1.09 -0.29
C ALA A 9 0.48 2.14 -1.42
N GLU A 10 1.48 1.99 -2.28
CA GLU A 10 1.68 2.86 -3.43
C GLU A 10 0.47 2.83 -4.37
N SER A 11 -0.07 1.64 -4.67
CA SER A 11 -1.24 1.51 -5.54
C SER A 11 -2.48 2.21 -4.96
N ILE A 12 -2.68 2.13 -3.64
CA ILE A 12 -3.77 2.86 -2.96
C ILE A 12 -3.56 4.37 -3.09
N ILE A 13 -2.37 4.87 -2.81
CA ILE A 13 -2.06 6.30 -2.94
C ILE A 13 -2.32 6.79 -4.36
N GLN A 14 -1.84 6.06 -5.38
CA GLN A 14 -2.05 6.44 -6.77
C GLN A 14 -3.53 6.44 -7.16
N ALA A 15 -4.30 5.44 -6.69
CA ALA A 15 -5.74 5.37 -6.92
C ALA A 15 -6.48 6.57 -6.29
N GLU A 16 -6.15 6.93 -5.05
CA GLU A 16 -6.79 8.05 -4.35
C GLU A 16 -6.39 9.42 -4.94
N LEU A 17 -5.13 9.59 -5.35
CA LEU A 17 -4.69 10.79 -6.08
C LEU A 17 -5.43 10.93 -7.42
N LYS A 18 -5.59 9.82 -8.15
CA LYS A 18 -6.35 9.79 -9.41
C LYS A 18 -7.82 10.16 -9.19
N LYS A 19 -8.49 9.57 -8.19
CA LYS A 19 -9.88 9.93 -7.81
C LYS A 19 -10.01 11.40 -7.42
N SER A 20 -8.98 11.96 -6.79
CA SER A 20 -8.96 13.35 -6.32
C SER A 20 -8.58 14.37 -7.39
N THR A 21 -8.37 13.96 -8.66
CA THR A 21 -7.90 14.85 -9.74
C THR A 21 -8.78 16.10 -9.91
N SER A 22 -10.10 15.96 -9.79
CA SER A 22 -11.05 17.08 -9.89
C SER A 22 -10.88 18.09 -8.75
N THR A 23 -10.71 17.60 -7.51
CA THR A 23 -10.48 18.42 -6.31
C THR A 23 -9.10 19.08 -6.33
N LEU A 24 -8.09 18.38 -6.84
CA LEU A 24 -6.69 18.82 -6.90
C LEU A 24 -6.37 19.60 -8.19
N LYS A 25 -7.37 19.93 -9.02
CA LYS A 25 -7.17 20.50 -10.37
C LYS A 25 -6.40 21.83 -10.37
N ASN A 26 -6.59 22.66 -9.34
CA ASN A 26 -6.01 24.00 -9.23
C ASN A 26 -4.60 24.01 -8.61
N LEU A 27 -4.06 22.84 -8.23
CA LEU A 27 -2.74 22.76 -7.64
C LEU A 27 -1.65 22.83 -8.72
N THR A 28 -0.56 23.52 -8.41
CA THR A 28 0.63 23.52 -9.25
C THR A 28 1.29 22.14 -9.26
N PRO A 29 2.11 21.81 -10.27
CA PRO A 29 2.85 20.55 -10.30
C PRO A 29 3.67 20.30 -9.02
N SER A 30 4.31 21.35 -8.48
CA SER A 30 5.09 21.27 -7.23
C SER A 30 4.21 20.95 -6.00
N GLN A 31 3.01 21.53 -5.92
CA GLN A 31 2.06 21.21 -4.85
C GLN A 31 1.54 19.76 -4.97
N LYS A 32 1.23 19.30 -6.19
CA LYS A 32 0.83 17.90 -6.42
C LYS A 32 1.94 16.93 -6.00
N GLN A 33 3.20 17.23 -6.35
CA GLN A 33 4.34 16.44 -5.91
C GLN A 33 4.50 16.45 -4.38
N SER A 34 4.27 17.59 -3.74
CA SER A 34 4.36 17.71 -2.28
C SER A 34 3.32 16.83 -1.58
N ILE A 35 2.10 16.75 -2.12
CA ILE A 35 1.04 15.85 -1.61
C ILE A 35 1.42 14.38 -1.83
N GLN A 36 1.95 14.04 -3.00
CA GLN A 36 2.42 12.67 -3.26
C GLN A 36 3.55 12.28 -2.30
N ASN A 37 4.53 13.15 -2.07
CA ASN A 37 5.61 12.90 -1.11
C ASN A 37 5.08 12.76 0.33
N LEU A 38 4.10 13.59 0.72
CA LEU A 38 3.48 13.53 2.03
C LEU A 38 2.76 12.19 2.25
N THR A 39 1.94 11.77 1.27
CA THR A 39 1.19 10.52 1.34
C THR A 39 2.11 9.29 1.37
N LEU A 40 3.17 9.28 0.56
CA LEU A 40 4.22 8.26 0.61
C LEU A 40 4.91 8.23 1.98
N SER A 41 5.28 9.38 2.54
CA SER A 41 5.91 9.47 3.86
C SER A 41 5.02 8.95 4.98
N ILE A 42 3.72 9.25 4.94
CA ILE A 42 2.73 8.71 5.89
C ILE A 42 2.67 7.18 5.78
N SER A 43 2.56 6.67 4.55
CA SER A 43 2.51 5.23 4.30
C SER A 43 3.78 4.52 4.78
N ASP A 44 4.96 5.06 4.48
CA ASP A 44 6.23 4.50 4.94
C ASP A 44 6.29 4.41 6.48
N LYS A 45 5.79 5.43 7.18
CA LYS A 45 5.72 5.41 8.66
C LYS A 45 4.77 4.33 9.18
N ILE A 46 3.61 4.16 8.55
CA ILE A 46 2.64 3.11 8.91
C ILE A 46 3.23 1.72 8.64
N LEU A 47 3.90 1.54 7.50
CA LEU A 47 4.48 0.25 7.09
C LEU A 47 5.77 -0.10 7.83
N ASN A 48 6.45 0.88 8.42
CA ASN A 48 7.70 0.65 9.15
C ASN A 48 7.54 -0.42 10.24
N ASP A 49 6.52 -0.31 11.09
CA ASP A 49 6.34 -1.21 12.23
C ASP A 49 6.01 -2.65 11.81
N PRO A 50 5.04 -2.91 10.89
CA PRO A 50 4.82 -4.24 10.32
C PRO A 50 6.07 -4.83 9.65
N ILE A 51 6.82 -4.02 8.90
CA ILE A 51 8.05 -4.48 8.22
C ILE A 51 9.12 -4.86 9.24
N LEU A 52 9.34 -4.03 10.27
CA LEU A 52 10.29 -4.30 11.33
C LEU A 52 9.89 -5.55 12.12
N PHE A 53 8.60 -5.72 12.40
CA PHE A 53 8.08 -6.92 13.05
C PHE A 53 8.41 -8.19 12.25
N LEU A 54 8.16 -8.17 10.93
CA LEU A 54 8.45 -9.30 10.06
C LEU A 54 9.94 -9.60 9.97
N LYS A 55 10.78 -8.57 9.84
CA LYS A 55 12.25 -8.71 9.84
C LYS A 55 12.76 -9.36 11.13
N LYS A 56 12.24 -8.96 12.30
CA LYS A 56 12.62 -9.54 13.60
C LYS A 56 12.22 -11.02 13.76
N LYS A 57 11.28 -11.52 12.95
CA LYS A 57 10.82 -12.91 12.97
C LYS A 57 11.47 -13.77 11.89
N ALA A 58 12.33 -13.20 11.03
CA ALA A 58 12.95 -13.90 9.91
C ALA A 58 13.73 -15.16 10.35
N ASP A 59 14.39 -15.13 11.50
CA ASP A 59 15.21 -16.23 11.99
C ASP A 59 14.45 -17.21 12.92
N ARG A 60 13.11 -17.14 12.94
CA ARG A 60 12.27 -17.96 13.83
C ARG A 60 11.48 -18.99 13.02
N PRO A 61 11.28 -20.22 13.54
CA PRO A 61 10.46 -21.25 12.88
C PRO A 61 9.03 -20.80 12.56
N SER A 62 8.51 -19.82 13.30
CA SER A 62 7.18 -19.24 13.13
C SER A 62 7.07 -18.21 11.98
N LEU A 63 8.13 -17.93 11.22
CA LEU A 63 8.14 -16.90 10.18
C LEU A 63 6.98 -17.06 9.19
N ASN A 64 6.77 -18.28 8.68
CA ASN A 64 5.75 -18.57 7.67
C ASN A 64 4.35 -18.19 8.17
N THR A 65 4.03 -18.48 9.43
CA THR A 65 2.75 -18.10 10.04
C THR A 65 2.55 -16.58 10.06
N TYR A 66 3.59 -15.81 10.43
CA TYR A 66 3.49 -14.35 10.43
C TYR A 66 3.41 -13.75 9.02
N LEU A 67 4.11 -14.36 8.05
CA LEU A 67 3.98 -13.98 6.64
C LEU A 67 2.56 -14.24 6.13
N ASP A 68 1.98 -15.40 6.42
CA ASP A 68 0.61 -15.75 5.98
C ASP A 68 -0.44 -14.82 6.60
N VAL A 69 -0.33 -14.53 7.91
CA VAL A 69 -1.20 -13.56 8.58
C VAL A 69 -1.08 -12.19 7.93
N THR A 70 0.14 -11.73 7.63
CA THR A 70 0.36 -10.44 6.95
C THR A 70 -0.26 -10.42 5.57
N ARG A 71 -0.08 -11.48 4.78
CA ARG A 71 -0.64 -11.59 3.43
C ARG A 71 -2.15 -11.52 3.46
N LYS A 72 -2.80 -12.18 4.42
CA LYS A 72 -4.26 -12.10 4.62
C LYS A 72 -4.72 -10.73 5.10
N LEU A 73 -4.07 -10.17 6.13
CA LEU A 73 -4.43 -8.88 6.73
C LEU A 73 -4.39 -7.76 5.70
N PHE A 74 -3.37 -7.76 4.85
CA PHE A 74 -3.20 -6.77 3.80
C PHE A 74 -3.68 -7.25 2.44
N ASN A 75 -4.38 -8.38 2.35
CA ASN A 75 -4.85 -8.99 1.12
C ASN A 75 -3.83 -8.96 -0.04
N LEU A 76 -2.61 -9.42 0.21
CA LEU A 76 -1.46 -9.32 -0.70
C LEU A 76 -1.48 -10.38 -1.81
N ASP A 77 -2.27 -11.44 -1.65
CA ASP A 77 -2.41 -12.51 -2.64
C ASP A 77 -3.30 -12.11 -3.83
N HIS A 78 -4.18 -11.13 -3.64
CA HIS A 78 -5.05 -10.61 -4.71
C HIS A 78 -4.33 -9.61 -5.63
N ASN A 79 -3.21 -9.03 -5.17
CA ASN A 79 -2.47 -8.01 -5.93
C ASN A 79 -1.65 -8.60 -7.09
N ASN A 80 -1.56 -9.93 -7.20
CA ASN A 80 -0.85 -10.63 -8.27
C ASN A 80 -1.76 -11.03 -9.45
N GLY A 81 -3.05 -10.64 -9.48
CA GLY A 81 -3.87 -11.08 -10.62
C GLY A 81 -5.33 -10.65 -10.74
N ASN A 82 -5.89 -9.76 -9.91
CA ASN A 82 -7.29 -9.35 -10.11
C ASN A 82 -7.46 -7.83 -10.07
N MET A 83 -7.33 -7.24 -11.25
CA MET A 83 -7.85 -5.91 -11.58
C MET A 83 -9.27 -6.02 -12.16
N ASP A 84 -10.01 -7.07 -11.81
CA ASP A 84 -11.35 -7.34 -12.33
C ASP A 84 -12.32 -7.55 -11.16
N ASN A 85 -13.45 -6.85 -11.20
CA ASN A 85 -14.68 -7.02 -10.39
C ASN A 85 -14.97 -6.04 -9.23
N GLU A 86 -14.84 -4.72 -9.42
CA GLU A 86 -15.67 -3.77 -8.63
C GLU A 86 -16.57 -2.82 -9.48
N ASP A 87 -16.52 -2.88 -10.81
CA ASP A 87 -17.42 -2.12 -11.71
C ASP A 87 -18.72 -2.87 -12.09
N ARG A 88 -19.16 -3.88 -11.31
CA ARG A 88 -20.42 -4.60 -11.57
C ARG A 88 -21.50 -4.47 -10.50
N LEU A 89 -21.34 -3.60 -9.51
CA LEU A 89 -22.45 -3.30 -8.61
C LEU A 89 -22.39 -1.88 -8.03
N LYS A 90 -22.66 -0.88 -8.88
CA LYS A 90 -23.46 0.32 -8.56
C LYS A 90 -23.70 1.16 -9.81
#